data_AF-A0A832PFR9-F1
#
_entry.id   AF-A0A832PFR9-F1
#
_cell.length_a   1.000
_cell.length_b   1.000
_cell.length_c   1.000
_cell.angle_alpha   90.00
_cell.angle_beta   90.00
_cell.angle_gamma   90.00
#
_symmetry.space_group_name_H-M   'P 1'
#
loop_
_entity.id
_entity.type
_entity.pdbx_description
1 polymer ?
#
loop_
_entity_poly.entity_id
_entity_poly.type
_entity_poly.pdbx_seq_one_letter_code
_entity_poly.pdbx_strand_id
1 'polypeptide(L)'
;MLNRIEAKELQDKLIILYKFISHQKHLKGFFDYAPPIKSEAVRRLLKSPGSEEIIKEAILELERIINFRVEKSEDLFHHILNKEDVEFIAKRYGMRDSWDLNKLDIEKLIRRI
;
A
#
# COMPACT_ATOMS: atom_id res chain seq x y z
N MET A 1 -0.68 -6.76 -19.79
CA MET A 1 -0.68 -7.58 -18.55
C MET A 1 0.64 -7.33 -17.84
N LEU A 2 0.61 -7.15 -16.52
CA LEU A 2 1.83 -7.07 -15.71
C LEU A 2 2.49 -8.43 -15.65
N ASN A 3 3.82 -8.47 -15.79
CA ASN A 3 4.56 -9.69 -15.48
C ASN A 3 4.69 -9.86 -13.95
N ARG A 4 5.15 -11.05 -13.51
CA ARG A 4 5.26 -11.39 -12.09
C ARG A 4 6.12 -10.40 -11.28
N ILE A 5 7.20 -9.89 -11.87
CA ILE A 5 8.12 -8.95 -11.22
C ILE A 5 7.43 -7.58 -11.07
N GLU A 6 6.84 -7.08 -12.15
CA GLU A 6 6.11 -5.80 -12.15
C GLU A 6 4.91 -5.83 -11.20
N ALA A 7 4.22 -6.97 -11.13
CA ALA A 7 3.11 -7.18 -10.20
C ALA A 7 3.58 -7.17 -8.75
N LYS A 8 4.71 -7.83 -8.45
CA LYS A 8 5.30 -7.83 -7.10
C LYS A 8 5.75 -6.44 -6.69
N GLU A 9 6.41 -5.72 -7.59
CA GLU A 9 6.83 -4.34 -7.31
C GLU A 9 5.64 -3.40 -7.04
N LEU A 10 4.56 -3.56 -7.81
CA LEU A 10 3.35 -2.77 -7.59
C LEU A 10 2.69 -3.14 -6.26
N GLN A 11 2.60 -4.44 -5.96
CA GLN A 11 2.01 -4.94 -4.72
C GLN A 11 2.76 -4.39 -3.50
N ASP A 12 4.09 -4.44 -3.51
CA ASP A 12 4.92 -3.92 -2.43
C ASP A 12 4.68 -2.44 -2.16
N LYS A 13 4.63 -1.63 -3.23
CA LYS A 13 4.36 -0.19 -3.11
C LYS A 13 2.94 0.08 -2.59
N LEU A 14 1.96 -0.74 -2.98
CA LEU A 14 0.60 -0.66 -2.47
C LEU A 14 0.51 -1.10 -1.00
N ILE A 15 1.30 -2.10 -0.55
CA ILE A 15 1.36 -2.51 0.86
C ILE A 15 1.88 -1.36 1.74
N ILE A 16 2.96 -0.69 1.30
CA ILE A 16 3.49 0.50 1.99
C ILE A 16 2.39 1.57 2.10
N LEU A 17 1.73 1.87 0.98
CA LEU A 17 0.68 2.88 0.93
C LEU A 17 -0.52 2.52 1.80
N TYR A 18 -0.96 1.26 1.78
CA TYR A 18 -2.05 0.75 2.61
C TYR A 18 -1.74 0.92 4.10
N LYS A 19 -0.56 0.44 4.55
CA LYS A 19 -0.15 0.54 5.96
C LYS A 19 -0.03 2.00 6.39
N PHE A 20 0.48 2.88 5.53
CA PHE A 20 0.50 4.31 5.80
C PHE A 20 -0.91 4.87 6.02
N ILE A 21 -1.86 4.62 5.10
CA ILE A 21 -3.25 5.10 5.22
C ILE A 21 -3.92 4.58 6.48
N SER A 22 -3.78 3.28 6.74
CA SER A 22 -4.35 2.63 7.91
C SER A 22 -3.81 3.27 9.20
N HIS A 23 -2.49 3.45 9.31
CA HIS A 23 -1.86 4.16 10.43
C HIS A 23 -2.36 5.61 10.56
N GLN A 24 -2.51 6.36 9.46
CA GLN A 24 -3.04 7.73 9.50
C GLN A 24 -4.46 7.79 10.05
N LYS A 25 -5.33 6.89 9.61
CA LYS A 25 -6.72 6.83 10.09
C LYS A 25 -6.78 6.47 11.56
N HIS A 26 -5.97 5.50 12.01
CA HIS A 26 -5.89 5.13 13.42
C HIS A 26 -5.36 6.29 14.28
N LEU A 27 -4.26 6.94 13.90
CA LEU A 27 -3.70 8.07 14.66
C LEU A 27 -4.66 9.25 14.74
N LYS A 28 -5.35 9.57 13.64
CA LYS A 28 -6.39 10.60 13.63
C LYS A 28 -7.55 10.24 14.57
N GLY A 29 -7.97 8.97 14.58
CA GLY A 29 -9.06 8.50 15.44
C GLY A 29 -8.73 8.50 16.93
N PHE A 30 -7.46 8.25 17.30
CA PHE A 30 -7.05 8.13 18.72
C PHE A 30 -6.48 9.41 19.32
N PHE A 31 -5.78 10.25 18.54
CA PHE A 31 -4.98 11.35 19.07
C PHE A 31 -5.30 12.71 18.44
N ASP A 32 -6.29 12.78 17.54
CA ASP A 32 -6.58 13.95 16.69
C ASP A 32 -5.33 14.48 15.96
N TYR A 33 -4.35 13.59 15.77
CA TYR A 33 -3.03 13.92 15.24
C TYR A 33 -3.03 13.75 13.72
N ALA A 34 -2.81 14.85 13.01
CA ALA A 34 -2.63 14.87 11.57
C ALA A 34 -1.16 15.19 11.24
N PRO A 35 -0.31 14.19 10.98
CA PRO A 35 1.08 14.44 10.63
C PRO A 35 1.17 15.25 9.33
N PRO A 36 2.25 16.03 9.16
CA PRO A 36 2.42 16.89 8.00
C PRO A 36 2.65 16.05 6.73
N ILE A 37 1.57 15.84 5.98
CA ILE A 37 1.63 15.18 4.67
C ILE A 37 2.00 16.23 3.62
N LYS A 38 3.17 16.05 3.00
CA LYS A 38 3.69 16.98 1.98
C LYS A 38 3.10 16.74 0.59
N SER A 39 2.71 15.51 0.27
CA SER A 39 2.16 15.15 -1.04
C SER A 39 0.65 15.39 -1.11
N GLU A 40 0.22 16.22 -2.05
CA GLU A 40 -1.20 16.47 -2.34
C GLU A 40 -1.92 15.19 -2.80
N ALA A 41 -1.24 14.32 -3.55
CA ALA A 41 -1.78 13.02 -3.96
C ALA A 41 -2.13 12.14 -2.74
N VAL A 42 -1.24 12.09 -1.74
CA VAL A 42 -1.49 11.36 -0.49
C VAL A 42 -2.64 11.99 0.30
N ARG A 43 -2.73 13.32 0.36
CA ARG A 43 -3.87 14.00 1.01
C ARG A 43 -5.21 13.67 0.36
N ARG A 44 -5.25 13.65 -0.98
CA ARG A 44 -6.46 13.28 -1.74
C ARG A 44 -6.85 11.84 -1.47
N LEU A 45 -5.87 10.93 -1.50
CA LEU A 45 -6.09 9.51 -1.22
C LEU A 45 -6.68 9.27 0.18
N LEU A 46 -6.17 9.95 1.21
CA LEU A 46 -6.69 9.85 2.58
C LEU A 46 -8.10 10.41 2.75
N LYS A 47 -8.46 11.44 1.97
CA LYS A 47 -9.80 12.04 1.99
C LYS A 47 -10.81 11.26 1.16
N SER A 48 -10.35 10.44 0.21
CA SER A 48 -11.21 9.66 -0.67
C SER A 48 -11.85 8.51 0.10
N PRO A 49 -13.18 8.49 0.28
CA PRO A 49 -13.87 7.35 0.86
C PRO A 49 -13.59 6.10 0.02
N GLY A 50 -13.34 4.96 0.67
CA GLY A 50 -13.09 3.69 -0.02
C GLY A 50 -11.68 3.49 -0.60
N SER A 51 -10.77 4.46 -0.52
CA SER A 51 -9.40 4.31 -1.05
C SER A 51 -8.64 3.12 -0.44
N GLU A 52 -8.87 2.83 0.83
CA GLU A 52 -8.27 1.68 1.52
C GLU A 52 -8.79 0.34 0.99
N GLU A 53 -10.08 0.23 0.70
CA GLU A 53 -10.67 -0.99 0.13
C GLU A 53 -10.19 -1.20 -1.31
N ILE A 54 -10.13 -0.13 -2.12
CA ILE A 54 -9.60 -0.20 -3.49
C ILE A 54 -8.13 -0.68 -3.48
N ILE A 55 -7.30 -0.15 -2.59
CA ILE A 55 -5.90 -0.57 -2.47
C ILE A 55 -5.81 -2.03 -2.01
N LYS A 56 -6.64 -2.44 -1.05
CA LYS A 56 -6.71 -3.82 -0.57
C LYS A 56 -7.12 -4.79 -1.69
N GLU A 57 -8.13 -4.45 -2.47
CA GLU A 57 -8.56 -5.23 -3.63
C GLU A 57 -7.44 -5.34 -4.66
N ALA A 58 -6.76 -4.24 -4.99
CA ALA A 58 -5.63 -4.24 -5.90
C ALA A 58 -4.47 -5.13 -5.42
N ILE A 59 -4.14 -5.10 -4.11
CA ILE A 59 -3.11 -5.99 -3.51
C ILE A 59 -3.49 -7.47 -3.71
N LEU A 60 -4.76 -7.81 -3.49
CA LEU A 60 -5.27 -9.17 -3.65
C LEU A 60 -5.26 -9.64 -5.11
N GLU A 61 -5.58 -8.75 -6.05
CA GLU A 61 -5.51 -9.06 -7.48
C GLU A 61 -4.07 -9.30 -7.95
N LEU A 62 -3.12 -8.48 -7.47
CA LEU A 62 -1.71 -8.66 -7.78
C LEU A 62 -1.16 -9.97 -7.22
N GLU A 63 -1.62 -10.42 -6.05
CA GLU A 63 -1.19 -11.72 -5.50
C GLU A 63 -1.56 -12.87 -6.43
N ARG A 64 -2.70 -12.81 -7.13
CA ARG A 64 -3.09 -13.85 -8.11
C ARG A 64 -2.15 -13.91 -9.31
N ILE A 65 -1.55 -12.78 -9.68
CA ILE A 65 -0.52 -12.71 -10.73
C ILE A 65 0.82 -13.23 -10.19
N ILE A 66 1.15 -12.92 -8.93
CA ILE A 66 2.42 -13.28 -8.29
C ILE A 66 2.48 -14.77 -7.92
N ASN A 67 1.36 -15.33 -7.48
CA ASN A 67 1.21 -16.69 -6.99
C ASN A 67 -0.11 -17.28 -7.50
N PHE A 68 -0.07 -17.94 -8.65
CA PHE A 68 -1.24 -18.54 -9.29
C PHE A 68 -1.93 -19.64 -8.46
N ARG A 69 -1.27 -20.17 -7.42
CA ARG A 69 -1.82 -21.21 -6.53
C ARG A 69 -2.49 -20.64 -5.28
N VAL A 70 -2.56 -19.31 -5.15
CA VAL A 70 -3.13 -18.69 -3.97
C VAL A 70 -4.64 -18.92 -3.95
N GLU A 71 -5.12 -19.64 -2.95
CA GLU A 71 -6.55 -19.79 -2.70
C GLU A 71 -7.08 -18.53 -1.99
N LYS A 72 -8.30 -18.12 -2.32
CA LYS A 72 -8.97 -17.05 -1.59
C LYS A 72 -9.32 -17.56 -0.19
N SER A 73 -8.69 -16.99 0.82
CA SER A 73 -9.11 -17.10 2.22
C SER A 73 -9.40 -15.71 2.79
N GLU A 74 -10.22 -15.64 3.84
CA GLU A 74 -10.47 -14.39 4.57
C GLU A 74 -9.17 -13.79 5.13
N ASP A 75 -8.23 -14.65 5.52
CA ASP A 75 -6.94 -14.24 6.08
C ASP A 75 -5.86 -13.92 5.03
N LEU A 76 -6.12 -14.15 3.74
CA LEU A 76 -5.12 -13.99 2.69
C LEU A 76 -4.51 -12.59 2.70
N PHE A 77 -5.35 -11.57 2.88
CA PHE A 77 -4.88 -10.19 2.92
C PHE A 77 -3.94 -9.95 4.11
N HIS A 78 -4.30 -10.43 5.30
CA HIS A 78 -3.46 -10.34 6.49
C HIS A 78 -2.15 -11.11 6.32
N HIS A 79 -2.18 -12.26 5.64
CA HIS A 79 -0.98 -13.00 5.31
C HIS A 79 -0.05 -12.20 4.39
N ILE A 80 -0.58 -11.61 3.31
CA ILE A 80 0.20 -10.78 2.37
C ILE A 80 0.83 -9.58 3.10
N LEU A 81 0.05 -8.86 3.92
CA LEU A 81 0.49 -7.67 4.64
C LEU A 81 1.60 -7.94 5.68
N ASN A 82 1.69 -9.18 6.18
CA ASN A 82 2.63 -9.56 7.23
C ASN A 82 3.71 -10.54 6.74
N LYS A 83 3.73 -10.85 5.44
CA LYS A 83 4.72 -11.74 4.83
C LYS A 83 6.14 -11.20 4.93
N GLU A 84 6.27 -9.87 4.87
CA GLU A 84 7.54 -9.16 4.97
C GLU A 84 7.33 -7.86 5.74
N ASP A 85 8.33 -7.46 6.52
CA ASP A 85 8.29 -6.23 7.30
C ASP A 85 8.29 -5.01 6.35
N VAL A 86 7.35 -4.08 6.58
CA VAL A 86 7.12 -2.93 5.68
C VAL A 86 8.33 -2.00 5.59
N GLU A 87 9.16 -1.91 6.62
CA GLU A 87 10.38 -1.10 6.60
C GLU A 87 11.42 -1.73 5.66
N PHE A 88 11.50 -3.07 5.62
CA PHE A 88 12.33 -3.76 4.64
C PHE A 88 11.82 -3.58 3.22
N ILE A 89 10.51 -3.66 3.00
CA ILE A 89 9.89 -3.37 1.70
C ILE A 89 10.22 -1.95 1.26
N ALA A 90 10.06 -0.96 2.13
CA ALA A 90 10.33 0.46 1.85
C ALA A 90 11.78 0.68 1.43
N LYS A 91 12.74 0.08 2.15
CA LYS A 91 14.17 0.18 1.84
C LYS A 91 14.51 -0.32 0.43
N ARG A 92 13.84 -1.35 -0.09
CA ARG A 92 14.04 -1.84 -1.47
C ARG A 92 13.75 -0.76 -2.53
N TYR A 93 12.93 0.23 -2.20
CA TYR A 93 12.58 1.33 -3.11
C TYR A 93 13.29 2.64 -2.78
N GLY A 94 14.38 2.58 -2.00
CA GLY A 94 15.18 3.76 -1.66
C GLY A 94 14.50 4.72 -0.70
N MET A 95 13.48 4.25 0.03
CA MET A 95 12.85 4.97 1.14
C MET A 95 13.70 4.83 2.40
N ARG A 96 13.73 5.88 3.22
CA ARG A 96 14.36 5.82 4.55
C ARG A 96 13.59 4.90 5.50
N ASP A 97 12.27 5.01 5.45
CA ASP A 97 11.30 4.32 6.29
C ASP A 97 9.96 4.22 5.53
N SER A 98 8.98 3.48 6.05
CA SER A 98 7.64 3.34 5.45
C SER A 98 6.83 4.65 5.34
N TRP A 99 7.32 5.74 5.97
CA TRP A 99 6.70 7.05 5.97
C TRP A 99 7.25 7.98 4.88
N ASP A 100 8.40 7.65 4.26
CA ASP A 100 9.02 8.42 3.19
C ASP A 100 8.33 8.20 1.82
N LEU A 101 7.03 8.50 1.77
CA LEU A 101 6.21 8.36 0.56
C LEU A 101 6.65 9.26 -0.60
N ASN A 102 7.56 10.23 -0.38
CA ASN A 102 8.06 11.10 -1.44
C ASN A 102 8.89 10.32 -2.48
N LYS A 103 9.41 9.14 -2.12
CA LYS A 103 10.09 8.24 -3.05
C LYS A 103 9.14 7.41 -3.89
N LEU A 104 7.86 7.38 -3.52
CA LEU A 104 6.81 6.72 -4.29
C LEU A 104 6.10 7.74 -5.17
N ASP A 105 5.99 7.43 -6.46
CA ASP A 105 5.14 8.17 -7.38
C ASP A 105 3.68 7.73 -7.16
N ILE A 106 3.04 8.32 -6.14
CA ILE A 106 1.68 7.96 -5.71
C ILE A 106 0.66 8.16 -6.83
N GLU A 107 0.80 9.22 -7.64
CA GLU A 107 -0.10 9.44 -8.77
C GLU A 107 0.01 8.32 -9.81
N LYS A 108 1.23 7.92 -10.13
CA LYS A 108 1.47 6.79 -11.03
C LYS A 108 0.96 5.47 -10.45
N LEU A 109 1.05 5.26 -9.14
CA LEU A 109 0.50 4.07 -8.48
C LEU A 109 -1.02 4.01 -8.59
N ILE A 110 -1.70 5.13 -8.30
CA ILE A 110 -3.16 5.22 -8.39
C ILE A 110 -3.65 5.00 -9.83
N ARG A 111 -2.91 5.46 -10.85
CA ARG A 111 -3.29 5.23 -12.25
C ARG A 111 -3.14 3.77 -12.72
N ARG A 112 -2.50 2.91 -11.92
CA ARG A 112 -2.25 1.49 -12.24
C ARG A 112 -3.20 0.54 -11.53
N ILE A 113 -4.08 1.08 -10.70
CA ILE A 113 -5.18 0.38 -10.01
C ILE A 113 -6.50 0.90 -10.56
#